data_AF-A0A3D1V0M3-F1
#
_entry.id   AF-A0A3D1V0M3-F1
#
_cell.length_a   1.000
_cell.length_b   1.000
_cell.length_c   1.000
_cell.angle_alpha   90.00
_cell.angle_beta   90.00
_cell.angle_gamma   90.00
#
_symmetry.space_group_name_H-M   'P 1'
#
loop_
_entity.id
_entity.type
_entity.pdbx_description
1 polymer ?
#
loop_
_entity_poly.entity_id
_entity_poly.type
_entity_poly.pdbx_seq_one_letter_code
_entity_poly.pdbx_strand_id
1 'polypeptide(L)'
;MTTRKKTVLIILPSAAVLLAIAAYFCFRAPAEPPLPPEQQIRHDFRKAFDPEESTLDRLYSLRRSFKEVRGLPADRRHRIMVEALAGAMDSTLQDFAQLPQDQKQERAELLRKDAERTLAYFRKLPQEKQRKAVAVLMNTEEGRAKFNQAVNTTTNILSPGDRELLGPTIKIWKNMLENTR
;
A
#
# COMPACT_ATOMS: atom_id res chain seq x y z
N MET A 1 6.72 31.81 -60.30
CA MET A 1 6.64 32.97 -59.39
C MET A 1 5.78 32.56 -58.20
N THR A 2 6.43 32.20 -57.09
CA THR A 2 6.46 32.95 -55.80
C THR A 2 5.18 32.82 -54.96
N THR A 3 5.12 32.57 -53.65
CA THR A 3 5.96 32.01 -52.57
C THR A 3 5.05 32.02 -51.31
N ARG A 4 5.35 31.19 -50.28
CA ARG A 4 4.98 31.31 -48.83
C ARG A 4 3.61 30.73 -48.43
N LYS A 5 3.41 30.07 -47.27
CA LYS A 5 4.23 29.84 -46.06
C LYS A 5 3.61 28.68 -45.26
N LYS A 6 4.48 27.97 -44.52
CA LYS A 6 4.22 27.01 -43.42
C LYS A 6 3.06 27.44 -42.50
N THR A 7 2.28 26.51 -41.94
CA THR A 7 2.12 26.29 -40.48
C THR A 7 1.32 25.01 -40.19
N VAL A 8 1.97 24.14 -39.41
CA VAL A 8 1.49 23.02 -38.59
C VAL A 8 0.03 23.11 -38.14
N LEU A 9 -0.72 22.00 -38.22
CA LEU A 9 -1.59 21.57 -37.12
C LEU A 9 -1.87 20.06 -37.21
N ILE A 10 -1.06 19.29 -36.49
CA ILE A 10 -1.33 17.90 -36.09
C ILE A 10 -2.34 17.97 -34.95
N ILE A 11 -3.64 17.79 -35.21
CA ILE A 11 -4.69 17.53 -34.21
C ILE A 11 -5.83 16.86 -35.00
N LEU A 12 -6.42 15.69 -34.73
CA LEU A 12 -6.65 14.88 -33.52
C LEU A 12 -6.58 13.39 -33.92
N PRO A 13 -6.02 12.52 -33.07
CA PRO A 13 -6.73 11.28 -32.70
C PRO A 13 -7.06 11.26 -31.21
N SER A 14 -7.00 12.41 -30.54
CA SER A 14 -7.24 12.54 -29.10
C SER A 14 -8.69 12.26 -28.72
N ALA A 15 -9.67 12.49 -29.60
CA ALA A 15 -11.08 12.19 -29.28
C ALA A 15 -11.36 10.68 -29.23
N ALA A 16 -10.80 9.88 -30.15
CA ALA A 16 -10.97 8.43 -30.17
C ALA A 16 -10.19 7.74 -29.04
N VAL A 17 -8.99 8.24 -28.71
CA VAL A 17 -8.19 7.73 -27.58
C VAL A 17 -8.84 8.12 -26.25
N LEU A 18 -9.38 9.34 -26.11
CA LEU A 18 -10.13 9.73 -24.91
C LEU A 18 -11.48 9.00 -24.79
N LEU A 19 -12.16 8.68 -25.90
CA LEU A 19 -13.36 7.84 -25.90
C LEU A 19 -13.05 6.37 -25.57
N ALA A 20 -11.92 5.84 -26.02
CA ALA A 20 -11.47 4.49 -25.65
C ALA A 20 -11.05 4.42 -24.17
N ILE A 21 -10.40 5.47 -23.65
CA ILE A 21 -10.07 5.61 -22.23
C ILE A 21 -11.36 5.78 -21.41
N ALA A 22 -12.31 6.61 -21.84
CA ALA A 22 -13.60 6.79 -21.18
C ALA A 22 -14.45 5.51 -21.22
N ALA A 23 -14.44 4.77 -22.34
CA ALA A 23 -15.11 3.47 -22.45
C ALA A 23 -14.43 2.41 -21.56
N TYR A 24 -13.11 2.42 -21.44
CA TYR A 24 -12.36 1.59 -20.48
C TYR A 24 -12.71 1.94 -19.03
N PHE A 25 -12.95 3.22 -18.71
CA PHE A 25 -13.40 3.68 -17.39
C PHE A 25 -14.90 3.45 -17.12
N CYS A 26 -15.76 3.38 -18.16
CA CYS A 26 -17.20 3.17 -18.01
C CYS A 26 -17.62 1.70 -18.05
N PHE A 27 -16.86 0.80 -18.69
CA PHE A 27 -17.25 -0.61 -18.88
C PHE A 27 -16.50 -1.64 -18.03
N ARG A 28 -15.53 -1.23 -17.19
CA ARG A 28 -15.02 -2.15 -16.17
C ARG A 28 -16.00 -2.19 -15.00
N ALA A 29 -16.92 -3.16 -15.08
CA ALA A 29 -17.82 -3.52 -14.01
C ALA A 29 -17.05 -3.64 -12.69
N PRO A 30 -17.57 -3.12 -11.55
CA PRO A 30 -17.07 -3.53 -10.27
C PRO A 30 -17.47 -5.00 -10.09
N ALA A 31 -16.51 -5.90 -10.26
CA ALA A 31 -16.63 -7.25 -9.74
C ALA A 31 -16.50 -7.14 -8.22
N GLU A 32 -17.62 -6.79 -7.57
CA GLU A 32 -18.03 -7.09 -6.20
C GLU A 32 -19.07 -6.04 -5.75
N PRO A 33 -20.11 -6.44 -5.00
CA PRO A 33 -21.06 -5.50 -4.42
C PRO A 33 -20.30 -4.45 -3.58
N PRO A 34 -20.76 -3.18 -3.55
CA PRO A 34 -20.07 -2.14 -2.80
C PRO A 34 -19.99 -2.54 -1.33
N LEU A 35 -18.77 -2.76 -0.84
CA LEU A 35 -18.53 -3.01 0.57
C LEU A 35 -19.03 -1.82 1.39
N PRO A 36 -19.49 -2.04 2.65
CA PRO A 36 -19.71 -0.94 3.59
C PRO A 36 -18.50 0.01 3.61
N PRO A 37 -18.67 1.33 3.77
CA PRO A 37 -17.60 2.31 3.58
C PRO A 37 -16.30 2.00 4.33
N GLU A 38 -16.39 1.49 5.55
CA GLU A 38 -15.22 1.11 6.35
C GLU A 38 -14.52 -0.15 5.84
N GLN A 39 -15.28 -1.10 5.29
CA GLN A 39 -14.74 -2.30 4.66
C GLN A 39 -14.07 -1.97 3.32
N GLN A 40 -14.63 -1.02 2.56
CA GLN A 40 -13.99 -0.51 1.35
C GLN A 40 -12.65 0.16 1.65
N ILE A 41 -12.58 1.01 2.69
CA ILE A 41 -11.33 1.64 3.11
C ILE A 41 -10.27 0.58 3.45
N ARG A 42 -10.65 -0.46 4.21
CA ARG A 42 -9.74 -1.55 4.58
C ARG A 42 -9.29 -2.35 3.36
N HIS A 43 -10.20 -2.65 2.44
CA HIS A 43 -9.88 -3.32 1.18
C HIS A 43 -8.88 -2.51 0.35
N ASP A 44 -9.12 -1.21 0.18
CA ASP A 44 -8.26 -0.34 -0.62
C ASP A 44 -6.88 -0.16 0.02
N PHE A 45 -6.80 -0.12 1.36
CA PHE A 45 -5.51 -0.18 2.05
C PHE A 45 -4.80 -1.51 1.82
N ARG A 46 -5.51 -2.65 1.88
CA ARG A 46 -4.91 -3.96 1.60
C ARG A 46 -4.28 -3.99 0.21
N LYS A 47 -5.02 -3.53 -0.80
CA LYS A 47 -4.50 -3.40 -2.18
C LYS A 47 -3.32 -2.44 -2.30
N ALA A 48 -3.31 -1.34 -1.55
CA ALA A 48 -2.19 -0.39 -1.56
C ALA A 48 -0.87 -1.01 -1.05
N PHE A 49 -0.96 -1.98 -0.14
CA PHE A 49 0.17 -2.67 0.46
C PHE A 49 0.49 -4.03 -0.16
N ASP A 50 -0.28 -4.47 -1.15
CA ASP A 50 -0.01 -5.71 -1.87
C ASP A 50 1.22 -5.54 -2.79
N PRO A 51 2.30 -6.30 -2.61
CA PRO A 51 3.49 -6.20 -3.45
C PRO A 51 3.28 -6.73 -4.89
N GLU A 52 2.22 -7.49 -5.15
CA GLU A 52 1.90 -8.04 -6.49
C GLU A 52 1.07 -7.07 -7.34
N GLU A 53 0.39 -6.11 -6.71
CA GLU A 53 -0.36 -5.07 -7.41
C GLU A 53 0.58 -4.09 -8.13
N SER A 54 0.12 -3.55 -9.25
CA SER A 54 0.91 -2.59 -10.02
C SER A 54 1.17 -1.30 -9.22
N THR A 55 2.29 -0.61 -9.47
CA THR A 55 2.60 0.64 -8.76
C THR A 55 1.48 1.69 -8.92
N LEU A 56 0.84 1.76 -10.09
CA LEU A 56 -0.26 2.69 -10.34
C LEU A 56 -1.52 2.31 -9.56
N ASP A 57 -1.85 1.01 -9.50
CA ASP A 57 -3.02 0.52 -8.76
C ASP A 57 -2.86 0.67 -7.25
N ARG A 58 -1.64 0.46 -6.74
CA ARG A 58 -1.29 0.72 -5.35
C ARG A 58 -1.44 2.20 -4.99
N LEU A 59 -0.93 3.10 -5.83
CA LEU A 59 -1.06 4.55 -5.63
C LEU A 59 -2.52 5.03 -5.74
N TYR A 60 -3.29 4.46 -6.68
CA TYR A 60 -4.71 4.75 -6.83
C TYR A 60 -5.49 4.34 -5.59
N SER A 61 -5.28 3.10 -5.13
CA SER A 61 -5.92 2.55 -3.93
C SER A 61 -5.55 3.39 -2.70
N LEU A 62 -4.27 3.70 -2.52
CA LEU A 62 -3.80 4.54 -1.40
C LEU A 62 -4.45 5.94 -1.41
N ARG A 63 -4.51 6.59 -2.59
CA ARG A 63 -5.15 7.90 -2.74
C ARG A 63 -6.63 7.83 -2.40
N ARG A 64 -7.32 6.77 -2.83
CA ARG A 64 -8.74 6.55 -2.56
C ARG A 64 -8.98 6.33 -1.06
N SER A 65 -8.21 5.46 -0.40
CA SER A 65 -8.28 5.24 1.04
C SER A 65 -8.09 6.53 1.82
N PHE A 66 -7.06 7.34 1.51
CA PHE A 66 -6.84 8.61 2.20
C PHE A 66 -7.96 9.64 1.97
N LYS A 67 -8.58 9.65 0.77
CA LYS A 67 -9.72 10.52 0.48
C LYS A 67 -10.93 10.15 1.33
N GLU A 68 -11.24 8.87 1.40
CA GLU A 68 -12.39 8.33 2.15
C GLU A 68 -12.21 8.52 3.67
N VAL A 69 -11.01 8.25 4.17
CA VAL A 69 -10.66 8.41 5.60
C VAL A 69 -10.65 9.88 6.05
N ARG A 70 -10.40 10.83 5.15
CA ARG A 70 -10.40 12.27 5.47
C ARG A 70 -11.77 12.80 5.91
N GLY A 71 -12.86 12.17 5.44
CA GLY A 71 -14.22 12.55 5.80
C GLY A 71 -14.64 12.11 7.22
N LEU A 72 -13.80 11.36 7.93
CA LEU A 72 -14.14 10.79 9.23
C LEU A 72 -13.63 11.66 10.39
N PRO A 73 -14.29 11.60 11.58
CA PRO A 73 -13.77 12.16 12.82
C PRO A 73 -12.36 11.66 13.12
N ALA A 74 -11.53 12.47 13.79
CA ALA A 74 -10.11 12.20 13.99
C ALA A 74 -9.83 10.84 14.64
N ASP A 75 -10.57 10.50 15.70
CA ASP A 75 -10.41 9.24 16.43
C ASP A 75 -10.80 8.03 15.56
N ARG A 76 -11.86 8.17 14.78
CA ARG A 76 -12.35 7.12 13.86
C ARG A 76 -11.41 6.89 12.69
N ARG A 77 -10.89 7.98 12.12
CA ARG A 77 -9.85 7.96 11.10
C ARG A 77 -8.59 7.25 11.60
N HIS A 78 -8.14 7.60 12.80
CA HIS A 78 -6.96 7.01 13.41
C HIS A 78 -7.13 5.49 13.55
N ARG A 79 -8.23 5.06 14.17
CA ARG A 79 -8.53 3.64 14.36
C ARG A 79 -8.56 2.86 13.05
N ILE A 80 -9.24 3.37 12.03
CA ILE A 80 -9.34 2.69 10.73
C ILE A 80 -7.95 2.58 10.05
N MET A 81 -7.11 3.62 10.13
CA MET A 81 -5.76 3.54 9.56
C MET A 81 -4.91 2.50 10.28
N VAL A 82 -4.95 2.46 11.61
CA VAL A 82 -4.22 1.48 12.41
C VAL A 82 -4.70 0.06 12.11
N GLU A 83 -6.02 -0.18 12.09
CA GLU A 83 -6.60 -1.48 11.78
C GLU A 83 -6.25 -1.95 10.36
N ALA A 84 -6.26 -1.03 9.38
CA ALA A 84 -5.94 -1.36 8.00
C ALA A 84 -4.46 -1.68 7.78
N LEU A 85 -3.54 -0.89 8.36
CA LEU A 85 -2.09 -1.14 8.31
C LEU A 85 -1.75 -2.46 8.99
N ALA A 86 -2.30 -2.69 10.19
CA ALA A 86 -2.09 -3.93 10.91
C ALA A 86 -2.66 -5.14 10.17
N GLY A 87 -3.86 -5.00 9.60
CA GLY A 87 -4.50 -6.05 8.81
C GLY A 87 -3.67 -6.41 7.58
N ALA A 88 -3.14 -5.41 6.87
CA ALA A 88 -2.27 -5.65 5.72
C ALA A 88 -0.98 -6.39 6.11
N MET A 89 -0.35 -6.01 7.24
CA MET A 89 0.85 -6.70 7.74
C MET A 89 0.54 -8.15 8.14
N ASP A 90 -0.53 -8.38 8.90
CA ASP A 90 -0.91 -9.72 9.35
C ASP A 90 -1.28 -10.63 8.18
N SER A 91 -2.06 -10.12 7.21
CA SER A 91 -2.36 -10.85 5.97
C SER A 91 -1.09 -11.17 5.18
N THR A 92 -0.17 -10.21 5.03
CA THR A 92 1.10 -10.45 4.31
C THR A 92 1.91 -11.59 4.95
N LEU A 93 1.98 -11.64 6.29
CA LEU A 93 2.71 -12.69 7.01
C LEU A 93 2.00 -14.05 6.91
N GLN A 94 0.66 -14.07 7.00
CA GLN A 94 -0.13 -15.28 6.87
C GLN A 94 -0.08 -15.85 5.44
N ASP A 95 -0.21 -15.00 4.43
CA ASP A 95 -0.10 -15.37 3.02
C ASP A 95 1.28 -15.96 2.75
N PHE A 96 2.35 -15.34 3.28
CA PHE A 96 3.70 -15.87 3.17
C PHE A 96 3.85 -17.25 3.82
N ALA A 97 3.25 -17.47 4.99
CA ALA A 97 3.30 -18.76 5.68
C ALA A 97 2.68 -19.90 4.83
N GLN A 98 1.62 -19.58 4.09
CA GLN A 98 0.86 -20.52 3.26
C GLN A 98 1.47 -20.76 1.87
N LEU A 99 2.45 -19.95 1.45
CA LEU A 99 3.05 -20.10 0.13
C LEU A 99 3.78 -21.46 -0.02
N PRO A 100 3.74 -22.06 -1.22
CA PRO A 100 4.63 -23.17 -1.57
C PRO A 100 6.10 -22.81 -1.38
N GLN A 101 6.91 -23.76 -0.89
CA GLN A 101 8.31 -23.51 -0.49
C GLN A 101 9.18 -22.96 -1.63
N ASP A 102 8.92 -23.38 -2.87
CA ASP A 102 9.59 -22.93 -4.09
C ASP A 102 9.28 -21.46 -4.44
N GLN A 103 8.17 -20.90 -3.95
CA GLN A 103 7.76 -19.51 -4.20
C GLN A 103 8.18 -18.55 -3.08
N LYS A 104 8.49 -19.07 -1.88
CA LYS A 104 8.80 -18.26 -0.70
C LYS A 104 10.01 -17.35 -0.89
N GLN A 105 11.04 -17.82 -1.59
CA GLN A 105 12.27 -17.04 -1.78
C GLN A 105 12.03 -15.82 -2.67
N GLU A 106 11.29 -15.97 -3.77
CA GLU A 106 10.91 -14.85 -4.62
C GLU A 106 10.00 -13.87 -3.87
N ARG A 107 9.00 -14.37 -3.14
CA ARG A 107 8.11 -13.51 -2.37
C ARG A 107 8.87 -12.75 -1.28
N ALA A 108 9.81 -13.38 -0.59
CA ALA A 108 10.62 -12.72 0.43
C ALA A 108 11.45 -11.57 -0.16
N GLU A 109 12.02 -11.76 -1.35
CA GLU A 109 12.78 -10.73 -2.05
C GLU A 109 11.91 -9.55 -2.50
N LEU A 110 10.69 -9.82 -2.97
CA LEU A 110 9.71 -8.78 -3.31
C LEU A 110 9.33 -7.94 -2.08
N LEU A 111 9.01 -8.61 -0.97
CA LEU A 111 8.68 -7.96 0.30
C LEU A 111 9.85 -7.12 0.82
N ARG A 112 11.09 -7.63 0.69
CA ARG A 112 12.30 -6.90 1.08
C ARG A 112 12.46 -5.63 0.26
N LYS A 113 12.37 -5.72 -1.07
CA LYS A 113 12.48 -4.56 -1.98
C LYS A 113 11.38 -3.53 -1.70
N ASP A 114 10.17 -3.97 -1.41
CA ASP A 114 9.08 -3.08 -1.04
C ASP A 114 9.35 -2.35 0.28
N ALA A 115 9.83 -3.07 1.30
CA ALA A 115 10.21 -2.49 2.58
C ALA A 115 11.35 -1.46 2.43
N GLU A 116 12.36 -1.75 1.60
CA GLU A 116 13.46 -0.82 1.30
C GLU A 116 12.96 0.46 0.62
N ARG A 117 12.08 0.34 -0.38
CA ARG A 117 11.47 1.50 -1.07
C ARG A 117 10.63 2.33 -0.11
N THR A 118 9.85 1.67 0.73
CA THR A 118 9.01 2.33 1.75
C THR A 118 9.87 3.08 2.76
N LEU A 119 10.94 2.47 3.27
CA LEU A 119 11.89 3.13 4.18
C LEU A 119 12.58 4.32 3.49
N ALA A 120 12.99 4.18 2.23
CA ALA A 120 13.61 5.26 1.47
C ALA A 120 12.65 6.44 1.27
N TYR A 121 11.37 6.18 0.99
CA TYR A 121 10.35 7.22 0.93
C TYR A 121 10.10 7.85 2.31
N PHE A 122 9.96 7.04 3.36
CA PHE A 122 9.74 7.50 4.72
C PHE A 122 10.84 8.46 5.19
N ARG A 123 12.11 8.14 4.90
CA ARG A 123 13.27 8.99 5.22
C ARG A 123 13.32 10.31 4.45
N LYS A 124 12.61 10.43 3.33
CA LYS A 124 12.48 11.70 2.58
C LYS A 124 11.41 12.62 3.19
N LEU A 125 10.55 12.11 4.07
CA LEU A 125 9.56 12.93 4.75
C LEU A 125 10.22 13.81 5.82
N PRO A 126 9.72 15.03 6.06
CA PRO A 126 10.12 15.83 7.21
C PRO A 126 10.02 15.04 8.52
N GLN A 127 10.97 15.22 9.43
CA GLN A 127 11.04 14.48 10.70
C GLN A 127 9.74 14.55 11.51
N GLU A 128 9.07 15.71 11.53
CA GLU A 128 7.77 15.87 12.19
C GLU A 128 6.69 14.94 11.58
N LYS A 129 6.68 14.77 10.26
CA LYS A 129 5.74 13.86 9.59
C LYS A 129 6.09 12.40 9.85
N GLN A 130 7.38 12.06 9.93
CA GLN A 130 7.84 10.72 10.33
C GLN A 130 7.35 10.40 11.75
N ARG A 131 7.58 11.31 12.71
CA ARG A 131 7.14 11.14 14.10
C ARG A 131 5.63 11.03 14.22
N LYS A 132 4.86 11.85 13.49
CA LYS A 132 3.39 11.75 13.46
C LYS A 132 2.92 10.40 12.91
N ALA A 133 3.53 9.91 11.83
CA ALA A 133 3.18 8.60 11.27
C ALA A 133 3.48 7.44 12.23
N VAL A 134 4.63 7.46 12.90
CA VAL A 134 4.97 6.44 13.92
C VAL A 134 4.06 6.57 15.14
N ALA A 135 3.78 7.78 15.61
CA ALA A 135 2.89 8.03 16.74
C ALA A 135 1.48 7.49 16.48
N VAL A 136 0.99 7.56 15.25
CA VAL A 136 -0.29 6.98 14.87
C VAL A 136 -0.32 5.48 15.18
N LEU A 137 0.78 4.77 14.92
CA LEU A 137 0.86 3.33 15.14
C LEU A 137 1.26 2.92 16.56
N MET A 138 2.19 3.64 17.19
CA MET A 138 2.84 3.16 18.43
C MET A 138 2.35 3.82 19.71
N ASN A 139 1.73 5.02 19.62
CA ASN A 139 1.34 5.75 20.83
C ASN A 139 -0.07 5.40 21.33
N THR A 140 -0.83 4.63 20.55
CA THR A 140 -2.17 4.17 20.96
C THR A 140 -2.16 2.71 21.41
N GLU A 141 -3.04 2.37 22.33
CA GLU A 141 -3.18 1.00 22.83
C GLU A 141 -3.58 0.04 21.71
N GLU A 142 -4.52 0.45 20.86
CA GLU A 142 -4.96 -0.31 19.68
C GLU A 142 -3.80 -0.61 18.73
N GLY A 143 -2.96 0.40 18.43
CA GLY A 143 -1.81 0.22 17.55
C GLY A 143 -0.72 -0.66 18.16
N ARG A 144 -0.46 -0.55 19.47
CA ARG A 144 0.45 -1.47 20.18
C ARG A 144 -0.08 -2.90 20.20
N ALA A 145 -1.37 -3.10 20.45
CA ALA A 145 -1.99 -4.42 20.43
C ALA A 145 -1.84 -5.09 19.05
N LYS A 146 -2.01 -4.31 17.98
CA LYS A 146 -1.79 -4.79 16.61
C LYS A 146 -0.34 -5.07 16.25
N PHE A 147 0.60 -4.26 16.73
CA PHE A 147 2.02 -4.58 16.62
C PHE A 147 2.35 -5.90 17.33
N ASN A 148 1.85 -6.08 18.56
CA ASN A 148 2.01 -7.33 19.31
C ASN A 148 1.40 -8.53 18.58
N GLN A 149 0.26 -8.36 17.90
CA GLN A 149 -0.32 -9.39 17.05
C GLN A 149 0.63 -9.78 15.90
N ALA A 150 1.23 -8.82 15.20
CA ALA A 150 2.19 -9.11 14.14
C ALA A 150 3.46 -9.82 14.67
N VAL A 151 3.94 -9.44 15.86
CA VAL A 151 5.02 -10.15 16.55
C VAL A 151 4.62 -11.59 16.90
N ASN A 152 3.38 -11.78 17.35
CA ASN A 152 2.83 -13.10 17.66
C ASN A 152 2.74 -13.98 16.39
N THR A 153 2.22 -13.46 15.28
CA THR A 153 2.20 -14.14 13.97
C THR A 153 3.61 -14.54 13.54
N THR A 154 4.57 -13.63 13.65
CA THR A 154 5.98 -13.91 13.34
C THR A 154 6.56 -15.03 14.22
N THR A 155 6.17 -15.08 15.49
CA THR A 155 6.76 -16.00 16.49
C THR A 155 6.06 -17.37 16.53
N ASN A 156 4.78 -17.44 16.17
CA ASN A 156 3.96 -18.65 16.36
C ASN A 156 3.38 -19.22 15.06
N ILE A 157 3.27 -18.43 13.99
CA ILE A 157 2.71 -18.89 12.71
C ILE A 157 3.83 -19.18 11.71
N LEU A 158 4.81 -18.29 11.59
CA LEU A 158 5.93 -18.52 10.67
C LEU A 158 6.83 -19.66 11.14
N SER A 159 7.22 -20.56 10.23
CA SER A 159 8.23 -21.58 10.51
C SER A 159 9.62 -20.94 10.74
N PRO A 160 10.61 -21.65 11.32
CA PRO A 160 11.97 -21.14 11.45
C PRO A 160 12.58 -20.69 10.11
N GLY A 161 12.34 -21.44 9.03
CA GLY A 161 12.82 -21.06 7.69
C GLY A 161 12.14 -19.80 7.15
N ASP A 162 10.85 -19.62 7.42
CA ASP A 162 10.13 -18.40 7.02
C ASP A 162 10.67 -17.16 7.73
N ARG A 163 11.00 -17.31 9.02
CA ARG A 163 11.59 -16.22 9.82
C ARG A 163 12.98 -15.85 9.32
N GLU A 164 13.77 -16.83 8.86
CA GLU A 164 15.08 -16.56 8.26
C GLU A 164 14.93 -15.76 6.97
N LEU A 165 14.01 -16.17 6.08
CA LEU A 165 13.73 -15.48 4.82
C LEU A 165 13.19 -14.05 5.03
N LEU A 166 12.27 -13.86 5.98
CA LEU A 166 11.64 -12.57 6.26
C LEU A 166 12.43 -11.68 7.23
N GLY A 167 13.45 -12.22 7.91
CA GLY A 167 14.25 -11.51 8.90
C GLY A 167 14.78 -10.14 8.42
N PRO A 168 15.36 -10.03 7.20
CA PRO A 168 15.79 -8.75 6.64
C PRO A 168 14.63 -7.76 6.47
N THR A 169 13.48 -8.19 5.98
CA THR A 169 12.27 -7.37 5.79
C THR A 169 11.74 -6.86 7.14
N ILE A 170 11.62 -7.75 8.12
CA ILE A 170 11.16 -7.41 9.48
C ILE A 170 12.11 -6.39 10.13
N LYS A 171 13.42 -6.53 9.92
CA LYS A 171 14.42 -5.56 10.42
C LYS A 171 14.23 -4.17 9.82
N ILE A 172 13.85 -4.08 8.53
CA ILE A 172 13.56 -2.80 7.88
C ILE A 172 12.30 -2.16 8.47
N TRP A 173 11.22 -2.93 8.65
CA TRP A 173 9.98 -2.44 9.27
C TRP A 173 10.21 -1.97 10.70
N LYS A 174 10.95 -2.75 11.50
CA LYS A 174 11.36 -2.35 12.86
C LYS A 174 12.12 -1.03 12.87
N ASN A 175 13.06 -0.86 11.93
CA ASN A 175 13.84 0.38 11.81
C ASN A 175 12.96 1.62 11.51
N MET A 176 11.90 1.47 10.71
CA MET A 176 10.95 2.57 10.45
C MET A 176 10.19 3.00 11.70
N LEU A 177 9.88 2.06 12.60
CA LEU A 177 9.14 2.34 13.83
C LEU A 177 10.04 2.94 14.92
N GLU A 178 11.29 2.50 15.00
CA GLU A 178 12.19 2.88 16.09
C GLU A 178 13.05 4.10 15.78
N ASN A 179 13.42 4.33 14.52
CA ASN A 179 14.41 5.35 14.14
C ASN A 179 13.82 6.38 13.17
N THR A 180 13.11 7.39 13.71
CA THR A 180 12.79 8.60 12.96
C THR A 180 14.03 9.48 12.89
N ARG A 181 14.56 9.74 11.68
CA ARG A 181 15.74 10.60 11.48
C ARG A 181 15.31 12.05 11.32
#